data_AF-A0A2K3N5F6-F1
#
_entry.id   AF-A0A2K3N5F6-F1
#
_cell.length_a   1.000
_cell.length_b   1.000
_cell.length_c   1.000
_cell.angle_alpha   90.00
_cell.angle_beta   90.00
_cell.angle_gamma   90.00
#
_symmetry.space_group_name_H-M   'P 1'
#
loop_
_entity.id
_entity.type
_entity.pdbx_description
1 polymer ?
#
loop_
_entity_poly.entity_id
_entity_poly.type
_entity_poly.pdbx_seq_one_letter_code
_entity_poly.pdbx_strand_id
1 'polypeptide(L)'
;VLLDHAVYRELDEEFREDFCQLWEALILKDSKKTMWLGERFGAGKYSRYLPIIFTGTTIESKYSSGMSIKEKETMKHELKSLMFEDLFSFMESMPPDFIAILHVDALLRSIIRKMDVSRLIRLLTYTKYAVYGRLCSKLDGELCKMPDFAVKAVFLSFISTLRYFHILIKVLIGAIFDSTPWRQKVKNIQNYLNCKIGSSDFWGLLVHSAFLLFCMRPNASF
;
A
#
# COMPACT_ATOMS: atom_id res chain seq x y z
N VAL A 1 9.21 -3.44 -20.21
CA VAL A 1 8.45 -2.48 -21.05
C VAL A 1 6.97 -2.75 -20.84
N LEU A 2 6.17 -1.73 -20.53
CA LEU A 2 4.70 -1.82 -20.53
C LEU A 2 4.22 -1.38 -21.91
N LEU A 3 3.43 -2.22 -22.57
CA LEU A 3 3.02 -1.99 -23.97
C LEU A 3 1.55 -1.64 -24.11
N ASP A 4 0.72 -2.07 -23.15
CA ASP A 4 -0.71 -1.83 -23.14
C ASP A 4 -1.05 -0.71 -22.15
N HIS A 5 -1.77 0.30 -22.65
CA HIS A 5 -2.19 1.50 -21.93
C HIS A 5 -3.72 1.70 -21.97
N ALA A 6 -4.48 0.70 -22.45
CA ALA A 6 -5.92 0.86 -22.73
C ALA A 6 -6.80 1.08 -21.49
N VAL A 7 -6.31 0.73 -20.30
CA VAL A 7 -7.09 0.75 -19.04
C VAL A 7 -6.57 1.83 -18.07
N TYR A 8 -5.90 2.86 -18.59
CA TYR A 8 -5.45 3.97 -17.77
C TYR A 8 -6.65 4.79 -17.30
N ARG A 9 -6.63 5.15 -16.02
CA ARG A 9 -7.63 5.99 -15.38
C ARG A 9 -6.91 7.06 -14.59
N GLU A 10 -7.34 8.29 -14.80
CA GLU A 10 -6.93 9.42 -13.97
C GLU A 10 -7.75 9.40 -12.68
N LEU A 11 -7.07 9.54 -11.56
CA LEU A 11 -7.69 9.60 -10.24
C LEU A 11 -7.55 11.01 -9.73
N ASP A 12 -8.59 11.51 -9.08
CA ASP A 12 -8.53 12.79 -8.39
C ASP A 12 -7.41 12.79 -7.32
N GLU A 13 -6.79 13.96 -7.13
CA GLU A 13 -5.62 14.11 -6.27
C GLU A 13 -5.96 13.85 -4.79
N GLU A 14 -7.15 14.27 -4.33
CA GLU A 14 -7.62 13.99 -2.98
C GLU A 14 -7.87 12.50 -2.79
N PHE A 15 -8.53 11.87 -3.77
CA PHE A 15 -8.75 10.42 -3.78
C PHE A 15 -7.41 9.66 -3.71
N ARG A 16 -6.43 10.08 -4.51
CA ARG A 16 -5.09 9.49 -4.56
C ARG A 16 -4.36 9.61 -3.21
N GLU A 17 -4.43 10.78 -2.58
CA GLU A 17 -3.84 10.99 -1.25
C GLU A 17 -4.52 10.13 -0.19
N ASP A 18 -5.85 10.10 -0.14
CA ASP A 18 -6.60 9.25 0.79
C ASP A 18 -6.26 7.77 0.61
N PHE A 19 -6.07 7.32 -0.63
CA PHE A 19 -5.74 5.93 -0.91
C PHE A 19 -4.33 5.58 -0.42
N CYS A 20 -3.39 6.51 -0.57
CA CYS A 20 -2.05 6.38 0.03
C CYS A 20 -2.13 6.32 1.57
N GLN A 21 -2.97 7.16 2.18
CA GLN A 21 -3.18 7.14 3.62
C GLN A 21 -3.85 5.84 4.10
N LEU A 22 -4.72 5.26 3.29
CA LEU A 22 -5.40 3.99 3.59
C LEU A 22 -4.37 2.87 3.64
N TRP A 23 -3.50 2.76 2.63
CA TRP A 23 -2.41 1.78 2.62
C TRP A 23 -1.53 1.88 3.86
N GLU A 24 -1.16 3.09 4.25
CA GLU A 24 -0.36 3.30 5.47
C GLU A 24 -1.12 2.83 6.73
N ALA A 25 -2.39 3.21 6.87
CA ALA A 25 -3.23 2.81 8.01
C ALA A 25 -3.41 1.29 8.11
N LEU A 26 -3.66 0.64 6.98
CA LEU A 26 -3.82 -0.82 6.88
C LEU A 26 -2.57 -1.58 7.32
N ILE A 27 -1.40 -1.07 6.97
CA ILE A 27 -0.12 -1.72 7.26
C ILE A 27 0.31 -1.46 8.71
N LEU A 28 0.05 -0.26 9.23
CA LEU A 28 0.31 0.13 10.61
C LEU A 28 -0.73 -0.39 11.60
N LYS A 29 -1.81 -1.01 11.12
CA LYS A 29 -2.93 -1.49 11.94
C LYS A 29 -3.62 -0.36 12.72
N ASP A 30 -3.76 0.79 12.09
CA ASP A 30 -4.56 1.90 12.60
C ASP A 30 -6.02 1.68 12.24
N SER A 31 -6.76 1.00 13.12
CA SER A 31 -8.17 0.66 12.90
C SER A 31 -9.06 1.90 12.82
N LYS A 32 -8.80 2.93 13.63
CA LYS A 32 -9.57 4.18 13.62
C LYS A 32 -9.42 4.89 12.27
N LYS A 33 -8.18 5.04 11.80
CA LYS A 33 -7.91 5.68 10.51
C LYS A 33 -8.41 4.84 9.34
N THR A 34 -8.32 3.51 9.43
CA THR A 34 -8.88 2.60 8.42
C THR A 34 -10.39 2.76 8.30
N MET A 35 -11.11 2.82 9.42
CA MET A 35 -12.56 3.02 9.43
C MET A 35 -12.93 4.39 8.83
N TRP A 36 -12.26 5.46 9.28
CA TRP A 36 -12.51 6.81 8.78
C TRP A 36 -12.25 6.94 7.27
N LEU A 37 -11.14 6.39 6.76
CA LEU A 37 -10.87 6.38 5.31
C LEU A 37 -11.83 5.48 4.55
N GLY A 38 -12.22 4.33 5.13
CA GLY A 38 -13.21 3.46 4.51
C GLY A 38 -14.57 4.13 4.36
N GLU A 39 -15.00 4.93 5.34
CA GLU A 39 -16.19 5.78 5.22
C GLU A 39 -16.04 6.81 4.08
N ARG A 40 -14.88 7.46 3.95
CA ARG A 40 -14.60 8.38 2.82
C ARG A 40 -14.66 7.69 1.46
N PHE A 41 -14.23 6.43 1.40
CA PHE A 41 -14.34 5.59 0.19
C PHE A 41 -15.72 4.94 0.02
N GLY A 42 -16.73 5.35 0.78
CA GLY A 42 -18.09 4.82 0.66
C GLY A 42 -18.27 3.38 1.15
N ALA A 43 -17.25 2.77 1.77
CA ALA A 43 -17.37 1.42 2.33
C ALA A 43 -18.24 1.40 3.60
N GLY A 44 -18.37 2.51 4.32
CA GLY A 44 -19.26 2.65 5.48
C GLY A 44 -19.05 1.55 6.52
N LYS A 45 -20.12 0.83 6.88
CA LYS A 45 -20.07 -0.32 7.81
C LYS A 45 -19.16 -1.46 7.35
N TYR A 46 -18.90 -1.56 6.04
CA TYR A 46 -18.05 -2.58 5.43
C TYR A 46 -16.56 -2.21 5.45
N SER A 47 -16.18 -1.02 5.94
CA SER A 47 -14.78 -0.59 6.08
C SER A 47 -13.92 -1.59 6.86
N ARG A 48 -14.52 -2.33 7.79
CA ARG A 48 -13.86 -3.40 8.55
C ARG A 48 -13.29 -4.53 7.68
N TYR A 49 -13.78 -4.69 6.45
CA TYR A 49 -13.32 -5.71 5.50
C TYR A 49 -12.17 -5.23 4.61
N LEU A 50 -11.86 -3.94 4.55
CA LEU A 50 -10.76 -3.41 3.76
C LEU A 50 -9.40 -4.03 4.14
N PRO A 51 -9.08 -4.24 5.44
CA PRO A 51 -7.92 -5.04 5.84
C PRO A 51 -7.92 -6.43 5.24
N ILE A 52 -9.05 -7.11 5.14
CA ILE A 52 -9.07 -8.47 4.60
C ILE A 52 -8.78 -8.44 3.10
N ILE A 53 -9.37 -7.48 2.39
CA ILE A 53 -9.26 -7.34 0.93
C ILE A 53 -7.82 -7.02 0.50
N PHE A 54 -7.21 -5.96 1.05
CA PHE A 54 -5.89 -5.48 0.62
C PHE A 54 -4.76 -6.20 1.35
N THR A 55 -4.95 -6.29 2.66
CA THR A 55 -4.15 -7.00 3.65
C THR A 55 -4.01 -8.46 3.35
N GLY A 56 -5.15 -9.14 3.43
CA GLY A 56 -5.30 -10.55 3.79
C GLY A 56 -5.23 -10.79 5.31
N THR A 57 -5.53 -9.78 6.13
CA THR A 57 -5.56 -9.85 7.61
C THR A 57 -6.81 -9.14 8.14
N THR A 58 -7.26 -9.45 9.35
CA THR A 58 -8.43 -8.80 9.94
C THR A 58 -8.08 -7.43 10.54
N ILE A 59 -9.10 -6.64 10.89
CA ILE A 59 -8.92 -5.33 11.54
C ILE A 59 -8.36 -5.46 12.96
N GLU A 60 -8.62 -6.59 13.63
CA GLU A 60 -8.13 -6.94 14.98
C GLU A 60 -6.72 -7.53 14.97
N SER A 61 -6.24 -7.96 13.80
CA SER A 61 -4.92 -8.59 13.67
C SER A 61 -3.83 -7.63 14.13
N LYS A 62 -2.98 -8.09 15.06
CA LYS A 62 -1.87 -7.29 15.63
C LYS A 62 -0.83 -6.85 14.59
N TYR A 63 -0.69 -7.61 13.50
CA TYR A 63 0.31 -7.38 12.46
C TYR A 63 -0.32 -7.43 11.07
N SER A 64 0.28 -6.71 10.12
CA SER A 64 -0.14 -6.66 8.70
C SER A 64 0.35 -7.82 7.86
N SER A 65 1.24 -8.65 8.41
CA SER A 65 1.63 -9.93 7.86
C SER A 65 1.41 -11.01 8.92
N GLY A 66 0.85 -12.13 8.47
CA GLY A 66 0.52 -13.25 9.34
C GLY A 66 -0.86 -13.17 9.96
N MET A 67 -1.42 -14.33 10.24
CA MET A 67 -2.70 -14.48 10.91
C MET A 67 -2.70 -15.84 11.61
N SER A 68 -3.09 -15.86 12.87
CA SER A 68 -3.22 -17.10 13.61
C SER A 68 -4.30 -18.00 12.98
N ILE A 69 -4.19 -19.32 13.20
CA ILE A 69 -5.18 -20.29 12.72
C ILE A 69 -6.58 -19.91 13.22
N LYS A 70 -6.70 -19.53 14.50
CA LYS A 70 -7.96 -19.10 15.13
C LYS A 70 -8.54 -17.85 14.46
N GLU A 71 -7.74 -16.80 14.25
CA GLU A 71 -8.21 -15.60 13.54
C GLU A 71 -8.68 -15.93 12.11
N LYS A 72 -7.96 -16.82 11.42
CA LYS A 72 -8.32 -17.24 10.06
C LYS A 72 -9.64 -18.01 10.03
N GLU A 73 -9.90 -18.86 11.01
CA GLU A 73 -11.15 -19.61 11.12
C GLU A 73 -12.33 -18.71 11.44
N THR A 74 -12.18 -17.81 12.41
CA THR A 74 -13.21 -16.79 12.74
C THR A 74 -13.53 -15.95 11.52
N MET A 75 -12.50 -15.43 10.83
CA MET A 75 -12.66 -14.65 9.61
C MET A 75 -13.38 -15.46 8.52
N LYS A 76 -13.03 -16.74 8.34
CA LYS A 76 -13.70 -17.60 7.35
C LYS A 76 -15.18 -17.81 7.70
N HIS A 77 -15.51 -17.95 8.97
CA HIS A 77 -16.89 -18.07 9.42
C HIS A 77 -17.67 -16.77 9.16
N GLU A 78 -17.09 -15.63 9.53
CA GLU A 78 -17.70 -14.32 9.31
C GLU A 78 -17.93 -14.00 7.82
N LEU A 79 -16.96 -14.31 6.96
CA LEU A 79 -17.12 -14.12 5.52
C LEU A 79 -18.16 -15.07 4.91
N LYS A 80 -18.34 -16.27 5.48
CA LYS A 80 -19.40 -17.19 5.05
C LYS A 80 -20.79 -16.73 5.46
N SER A 81 -20.90 -15.94 6.53
CA SER A 81 -22.18 -15.37 6.96
C SER A 81 -22.59 -14.13 6.17
N LEU A 82 -21.72 -13.57 5.33
CA LEU A 82 -22.09 -12.50 4.42
C LEU A 82 -22.98 -13.03 3.31
N MET A 83 -24.15 -12.42 3.15
CA MET A 83 -25.09 -12.75 2.10
C MET A 83 -24.67 -12.09 0.78
N PHE A 84 -25.21 -12.55 -0.35
CA PHE A 84 -24.96 -11.94 -1.65
C PHE A 84 -25.43 -10.48 -1.65
N GLU A 85 -26.55 -10.20 -1.00
CA GLU A 85 -27.09 -8.85 -0.82
C GLU A 85 -26.13 -7.92 -0.08
N ASP A 86 -25.39 -8.43 0.92
CA ASP A 86 -24.37 -7.64 1.63
C ASP A 86 -23.20 -7.28 0.73
N LEU A 87 -22.79 -8.19 -0.15
CA LEU A 87 -21.71 -7.94 -1.11
C LEU A 87 -22.13 -6.92 -2.17
N PHE A 88 -23.37 -7.01 -2.66
CA PHE A 88 -23.91 -6.04 -3.61
C PHE A 88 -24.05 -4.65 -2.97
N SER A 89 -24.61 -4.58 -1.76
CA SER A 89 -24.69 -3.33 -1.00
C SER A 89 -23.31 -2.70 -0.78
N PHE A 90 -22.31 -3.52 -0.46
CA PHE A 90 -20.92 -3.04 -0.33
C PHE A 90 -20.36 -2.49 -1.64
N MET A 91 -20.57 -3.19 -2.76
CA MET A 91 -20.07 -2.73 -4.05
C MET A 91 -20.80 -1.48 -4.55
N GLU A 92 -22.11 -1.39 -4.35
CA GLU A 92 -22.93 -0.26 -4.76
C GLU A 92 -22.63 1.01 -3.97
N SER A 93 -22.18 0.88 -2.70
CA SER A 93 -21.87 2.03 -1.86
C SER A 93 -20.51 2.67 -2.19
N MET A 94 -19.63 1.99 -2.93
CA MET A 94 -18.28 2.48 -3.24
C MET A 94 -18.24 3.27 -4.56
N PRO A 95 -17.40 4.31 -4.66
CA PRO A 95 -17.25 5.06 -5.89
C PRO A 95 -16.60 4.19 -6.98
N PRO A 96 -16.92 4.42 -8.27
CA PRO A 96 -16.42 3.61 -9.38
C PRO A 96 -14.90 3.48 -9.45
N ASP A 97 -14.17 4.54 -9.07
CA ASP A 97 -12.71 4.56 -9.04
C ASP A 97 -12.15 3.56 -8.03
N PHE A 98 -12.79 3.45 -6.86
CA PHE A 98 -12.37 2.51 -5.84
C PHE A 98 -12.67 1.06 -6.25
N ILE A 99 -13.82 0.82 -6.90
CA ILE A 99 -14.13 -0.49 -7.50
C ILE A 99 -13.09 -0.87 -8.56
N ALA A 100 -12.70 0.05 -9.43
CA ALA A 100 -11.68 -0.19 -10.45
C ALA A 100 -10.34 -0.59 -9.81
N ILE A 101 -9.93 0.09 -8.74
CA ILE A 101 -8.72 -0.25 -7.97
C ILE A 101 -8.83 -1.64 -7.35
N LEU A 102 -9.97 -1.99 -6.76
CA LEU A 102 -10.19 -3.32 -6.18
C LEU A 102 -10.05 -4.42 -7.24
N HIS A 103 -10.57 -4.20 -8.44
CA HIS A 103 -10.41 -5.11 -9.58
C HIS A 103 -8.95 -5.22 -10.03
N VAL A 104 -8.27 -4.08 -10.23
CA VAL A 104 -6.85 -4.06 -10.64
C VAL A 104 -5.99 -4.75 -9.58
N ASP A 105 -6.20 -4.49 -8.29
CA ASP A 105 -5.49 -5.18 -7.22
C ASP A 105 -5.77 -6.68 -7.26
N ALA A 106 -7.02 -7.11 -7.44
CA ALA A 106 -7.33 -8.55 -7.58
C ALA A 106 -6.57 -9.23 -8.73
N LEU A 107 -6.49 -8.57 -9.89
CA LEU A 107 -5.73 -9.05 -11.05
C LEU A 107 -4.22 -9.09 -10.75
N LEU A 108 -3.66 -8.03 -10.18
CA LEU A 108 -2.25 -7.95 -9.79
C LEU A 108 -1.91 -9.06 -8.79
N ARG A 109 -2.73 -9.27 -7.76
CA ARG A 109 -2.55 -10.36 -6.80
C ARG A 109 -2.53 -11.74 -7.46
N SER A 110 -3.38 -11.96 -8.47
CA SER A 110 -3.41 -13.20 -9.24
C SER A 110 -2.11 -13.42 -10.03
N ILE A 111 -1.62 -12.38 -10.72
CA ILE A 111 -0.38 -12.42 -11.50
C ILE A 111 0.83 -12.63 -10.58
N ILE A 112 0.94 -11.84 -9.51
CA ILE A 112 2.02 -11.94 -8.51
C ILE A 112 2.09 -13.36 -7.93
N ARG A 113 0.93 -13.98 -7.65
CA ARG A 113 0.87 -15.37 -7.18
C ARG A 113 1.37 -16.37 -8.23
N LYS A 114 1.05 -16.17 -9.51
CA LYS A 114 1.58 -17.01 -10.61
C LYS A 114 3.10 -16.89 -10.76
N MET A 115 3.67 -15.75 -10.37
CA MET A 115 5.12 -15.50 -10.38
C MET A 115 5.85 -16.00 -9.11
N ASP A 116 5.16 -16.72 -8.21
CA ASP A 116 5.70 -17.18 -6.90
C ASP A 116 6.31 -16.06 -6.04
N VAL A 117 5.84 -14.83 -6.23
CA VAL A 117 6.29 -13.69 -5.43
C VAL A 117 5.53 -13.67 -4.11
N SER A 118 6.28 -13.52 -3.00
CA SER A 118 5.68 -13.53 -1.67
C SER A 118 4.74 -12.34 -1.44
N ARG A 119 3.68 -12.57 -0.67
CA ARG A 119 2.75 -11.51 -0.22
C ARG A 119 3.46 -10.38 0.51
N LEU A 120 4.52 -10.70 1.26
CA LEU A 120 5.35 -9.73 1.97
C LEU A 120 5.96 -8.69 1.02
N ILE A 121 6.53 -9.16 -0.09
CA ILE A 121 7.14 -8.26 -1.10
C ILE A 121 6.08 -7.31 -1.66
N ARG A 122 4.87 -7.83 -1.98
CA ARG A 122 3.76 -6.98 -2.46
C ARG A 122 3.40 -5.88 -1.46
N LEU A 123 3.19 -6.25 -0.20
CA LEU A 123 2.80 -5.29 0.85
C LEU A 123 3.86 -4.21 1.04
N LEU A 124 5.15 -4.58 1.07
CA LEU A 124 6.25 -3.62 1.18
C LEU A 124 6.32 -2.68 -0.03
N THR A 125 6.16 -3.21 -1.25
CA THR A 125 6.17 -2.42 -2.47
C THR A 125 5.02 -1.42 -2.51
N TYR A 126 3.79 -1.85 -2.21
CA TYR A 126 2.63 -0.95 -2.17
C TYR A 126 2.79 0.12 -1.11
N THR A 127 3.31 -0.24 0.06
CA THR A 127 3.58 0.75 1.12
C THR A 127 4.65 1.76 0.71
N LYS A 128 5.73 1.32 0.06
CA LYS A 128 6.79 2.22 -0.47
C LYS A 128 6.16 3.31 -1.34
N TYR A 129 5.33 2.90 -2.31
CA TYR A 129 4.70 3.82 -3.23
C TYR A 129 3.56 4.64 -2.60
N ALA A 130 2.85 4.13 -1.60
CA ALA A 130 1.88 4.91 -0.84
C ALA A 130 2.55 6.05 -0.04
N VAL A 131 3.69 5.76 0.60
CA VAL A 131 4.48 6.78 1.32
C VAL A 131 4.97 7.87 0.36
N TYR A 132 5.45 7.48 -0.82
CA TYR A 132 5.88 8.44 -1.84
C TYR A 132 4.74 9.20 -2.51
N GLY A 133 3.61 8.55 -2.77
CA GLY A 133 2.43 9.20 -3.33
C GLY A 133 1.96 10.36 -2.45
N ARG A 134 2.04 10.19 -1.13
CA ARG A 134 1.71 11.26 -0.17
C ARG A 134 2.76 12.38 -0.10
N LEU A 135 3.99 12.12 -0.53
CA LEU A 135 5.02 13.16 -0.61
C LEU A 135 4.73 14.11 -1.79
N CYS A 136 4.30 13.58 -2.93
CA CYS A 136 4.01 14.39 -4.12
C CYS A 136 2.89 15.43 -3.87
N SER A 137 1.79 15.05 -3.21
CA SER A 137 0.69 15.99 -2.93
C SER A 137 1.14 17.17 -2.06
N LYS A 138 2.05 16.92 -1.11
CA LYS A 138 2.63 17.96 -0.25
C LYS A 138 3.61 18.89 -0.95
N LEU A 139 4.13 18.50 -2.13
CA LEU A 139 5.07 19.30 -2.90
C LEU A 139 4.34 20.16 -3.96
N ASP A 140 3.21 19.69 -4.49
CA ASP A 140 2.43 20.41 -5.51
C ASP A 140 1.64 21.62 -4.96
N GLY A 141 1.22 21.58 -3.69
CA GLY A 141 0.51 22.70 -3.04
C GLY A 141 1.44 23.84 -2.60
N GLU A 142 1.44 24.97 -3.31
CA GLU A 142 2.13 26.25 -3.01
C GLU A 142 3.67 26.24 -2.83
N LEU A 143 4.28 25.09 -2.56
CA LEU A 143 5.66 24.97 -2.11
C LEU A 143 6.68 25.21 -3.24
N CYS A 144 6.32 24.89 -4.48
CA CYS A 144 7.15 25.14 -5.68
C CYS A 144 7.44 26.63 -5.93
N LYS A 145 6.76 27.55 -5.25
CA LYS A 145 6.96 29.00 -5.42
C LYS A 145 7.98 29.61 -4.45
N MET A 146 8.55 28.83 -3.53
CA MET A 146 9.47 29.34 -2.51
C MET A 146 10.95 29.09 -2.83
N PRO A 147 11.86 30.04 -2.51
CA PRO A 147 13.30 29.91 -2.77
C PRO A 147 13.96 28.73 -2.02
N ASP A 148 13.39 28.29 -0.89
CA ASP A 148 13.91 27.19 -0.07
C ASP A 148 13.35 25.79 -0.46
N PHE A 149 12.78 25.67 -1.67
CA PHE A 149 12.15 24.43 -2.15
C PHE A 149 13.07 23.21 -2.02
N ALA A 150 14.35 23.34 -2.38
CA ALA A 150 15.31 22.23 -2.34
C ALA A 150 15.52 21.70 -0.91
N VAL A 151 15.66 22.59 0.08
CA VAL A 151 15.87 22.21 1.49
C VAL A 151 14.62 21.51 2.03
N LYS A 152 13.44 22.04 1.73
CA LYS A 152 12.16 21.43 2.14
C LYS A 152 11.91 20.08 1.48
N ALA A 153 12.23 19.93 0.19
CA ALA A 153 12.11 18.67 -0.53
C ALA A 153 13.02 17.59 0.07
N VAL A 154 14.27 17.93 0.39
CA VAL A 154 15.21 17.02 1.07
C VAL A 154 14.67 16.62 2.45
N PHE A 155 14.15 17.58 3.22
CA PHE A 155 13.59 17.30 4.55
C PHE A 155 12.35 16.41 4.49
N LEU A 156 11.42 16.67 3.57
CA LEU A 156 10.22 15.85 3.39
C LEU A 156 10.55 14.45 2.85
N SER A 157 11.55 14.33 1.98
CA SER A 157 12.09 13.04 1.52
C SER A 157 12.70 12.24 2.67
N PHE A 158 13.45 12.91 3.55
CA PHE A 158 14.01 12.29 4.75
C PHE A 158 12.92 11.78 5.70
N ILE A 159 11.90 12.59 5.99
CA ILE A 159 10.75 12.15 6.79
C ILE A 159 10.06 10.93 6.16
N SER A 160 9.83 10.97 4.84
CA SER A 160 9.18 9.88 4.12
C SER A 160 9.99 8.59 4.21
N THR A 161 11.33 8.71 4.12
CA THR A 161 12.25 7.59 4.30
C THR A 161 12.15 7.00 5.70
N LEU A 162 12.17 7.82 6.75
CA LEU A 162 12.00 7.37 8.13
C LEU A 162 10.66 6.68 8.36
N ARG A 163 9.57 7.19 7.77
CA ARG A 163 8.24 6.58 7.85
C ARG A 163 8.22 5.22 7.15
N TYR A 164 8.81 5.11 5.97
CA TYR A 164 8.95 3.84 5.27
C TYR A 164 9.77 2.83 6.10
N PHE A 165 10.86 3.25 6.73
CA PHE A 165 11.64 2.38 7.63
C PHE A 165 10.83 1.91 8.84
N HIS A 166 10.05 2.81 9.47
CA HIS A 166 9.15 2.44 10.57
C HIS A 166 8.16 1.35 10.14
N ILE A 167 7.55 1.52 8.95
CA ILE A 167 6.62 0.54 8.40
C ILE A 167 7.33 -0.79 8.07
N LEU A 168 8.51 -0.73 7.46
CA LEU A 168 9.33 -1.92 7.15
C LEU A 168 9.59 -2.74 8.43
N ILE A 169 10.00 -2.09 9.52
CA ILE A 169 10.22 -2.75 10.81
C ILE A 169 8.93 -3.41 11.31
N LYS A 170 7.79 -2.71 11.28
CA LYS A 170 6.49 -3.26 11.71
C LYS A 170 6.08 -4.50 10.92
N VAL A 171 6.22 -4.46 9.60
CA VAL A 171 5.87 -5.59 8.72
C VAL A 171 6.80 -6.78 8.95
N LEU A 172 8.12 -6.55 9.09
CA LEU A 172 9.10 -7.59 9.38
C LEU A 172 8.89 -8.23 10.74
N ILE A 173 8.58 -7.45 11.78
CA ILE A 173 8.18 -7.98 13.10
C ILE A 173 6.97 -8.89 12.94
N GLY A 174 5.94 -8.47 12.19
CA GLY A 174 4.77 -9.30 11.90
C GLY A 174 5.12 -10.63 11.24
N ALA A 175 5.94 -10.59 10.18
CA ALA A 175 6.43 -11.79 9.52
C ALA A 175 7.28 -12.68 10.44
N ILE A 176 7.91 -12.11 11.47
CA ILE A 176 8.67 -12.87 12.46
C ILE A 176 7.76 -13.59 13.46
N PHE A 177 6.73 -12.92 13.95
CA PHE A 177 5.81 -13.48 14.94
C PHE A 177 4.65 -14.27 14.33
N ASP A 178 4.56 -14.33 13.01
CA ASP A 178 3.61 -15.18 12.29
C ASP A 178 3.83 -16.67 12.61
N SER A 179 2.75 -17.43 12.78
CA SER A 179 2.76 -18.86 13.12
C SER A 179 3.20 -19.77 11.96
N THR A 180 3.85 -19.22 10.95
CA THR A 180 4.29 -19.98 9.77
C THR A 180 5.56 -20.78 10.09
N PRO A 181 5.74 -21.96 9.46
CA PRO A 181 6.92 -22.79 9.68
C PRO A 181 8.21 -22.01 9.36
N TRP A 182 9.21 -22.11 10.24
CA TRP A 182 10.49 -21.38 10.15
C TRP A 182 11.15 -21.46 8.76
N ARG A 183 11.06 -22.62 8.09
CA ARG A 183 11.58 -22.82 6.72
C ARG A 183 10.95 -21.87 5.69
N GLN A 184 9.64 -21.65 5.75
CA GLN A 184 8.93 -20.77 4.82
C GLN A 184 9.29 -19.30 5.05
N LYS A 185 9.49 -18.93 6.32
CA LYS A 185 9.88 -17.60 6.73
C LYS A 185 11.30 -17.25 6.28
N VAL A 186 12.26 -18.17 6.44
CA VAL A 186 13.62 -18.02 5.91
C VAL A 186 13.59 -17.87 4.39
N LYS A 187 12.82 -18.70 3.68
CA LYS A 187 12.67 -18.59 2.21
C LYS A 187 12.09 -17.24 1.78
N ASN A 188 11.09 -16.72 2.48
CA ASN A 188 10.50 -15.41 2.18
C ASN A 188 11.49 -14.25 2.40
N ILE A 189 12.24 -14.28 3.50
CA ILE A 189 13.27 -13.28 3.80
C ILE A 189 14.42 -13.38 2.80
N GLN A 190 14.86 -14.59 2.46
CA GLN A 190 15.93 -14.83 1.50
C GLN A 190 15.50 -14.38 0.09
N ASN A 191 14.27 -14.65 -0.34
CA ASN A 191 13.73 -14.14 -1.60
C ASN A 191 13.65 -12.61 -1.60
N TYR A 192 13.22 -11.99 -0.49
CA TYR A 192 13.23 -10.54 -0.36
C TYR A 192 14.65 -9.97 -0.48
N LEU A 193 15.61 -10.53 0.25
CA LEU A 193 17.01 -10.10 0.20
C LEU A 193 17.61 -10.33 -1.20
N ASN A 194 17.35 -11.46 -1.85
CA ASN A 194 17.86 -11.73 -3.20
C ASN A 194 17.26 -10.78 -4.24
N CYS A 195 15.95 -10.53 -4.20
CA CYS A 195 15.31 -9.53 -5.06
C CYS A 195 15.85 -8.12 -4.77
N LYS A 196 16.13 -7.79 -3.51
CA LYS A 196 16.58 -6.46 -3.10
C LYS A 196 18.06 -6.22 -3.28
N ILE A 197 18.91 -7.23 -3.16
CA ILE A 197 20.36 -7.18 -3.37
C ILE A 197 20.65 -7.21 -4.89
N GLY A 198 19.80 -7.85 -5.69
CA GLY A 198 19.88 -7.79 -7.16
C GLY A 198 19.37 -6.48 -7.78
N SER A 199 18.55 -5.71 -7.05
CA SER A 199 18.10 -4.37 -7.47
C SER A 199 18.93 -3.30 -6.78
N SER A 200 19.37 -2.26 -7.48
CA SER A 200 20.12 -1.10 -6.99
C SER A 200 19.34 -0.20 -5.99
N ASP A 201 18.44 -0.76 -5.19
CA ASP A 201 17.38 -0.05 -4.45
C ASP A 201 17.88 0.69 -3.20
N PHE A 202 19.05 0.33 -2.66
CA PHE A 202 19.69 1.14 -1.61
C PHE A 202 20.17 2.48 -2.16
N TRP A 203 20.71 2.49 -3.39
CA TRP A 203 20.95 3.71 -4.17
C TRP A 203 19.65 4.30 -4.70
N GLY A 204 18.62 3.49 -4.97
CA GLY A 204 17.30 3.91 -5.41
C GLY A 204 16.59 4.88 -4.47
N LEU A 205 16.88 4.87 -3.16
CA LEU A 205 16.39 5.89 -2.22
C LEU A 205 17.05 7.26 -2.46
N LEU A 206 18.37 7.31 -2.68
CA LEU A 206 19.11 8.53 -3.01
C LEU A 206 18.82 9.03 -4.44
N VAL A 207 18.72 8.09 -5.40
CA VAL A 207 18.42 8.36 -6.81
C VAL A 207 16.95 8.78 -6.99
N HIS A 208 15.99 8.26 -6.20
CA HIS A 208 14.61 8.77 -6.26
C HIS A 208 14.46 10.17 -5.68
N SER A 209 15.20 10.53 -4.61
CA SER A 209 15.25 11.92 -4.17
C SER A 209 15.82 12.84 -5.27
N ALA A 210 16.82 12.40 -6.03
CA ALA A 210 17.33 13.13 -7.18
C ALA A 210 16.34 13.15 -8.36
N PHE A 211 15.60 12.05 -8.60
CA PHE A 211 14.59 11.94 -9.65
C PHE A 211 13.37 12.83 -9.38
N LEU A 212 12.89 12.88 -8.12
CA LEU A 212 11.84 13.83 -7.71
C LEU A 212 12.32 15.29 -7.83
N LEU A 213 13.61 15.55 -7.60
CA LEU A 213 14.24 16.85 -7.87
C LEU A 213 14.32 17.19 -9.38
N PHE A 214 14.46 16.18 -10.25
CA PHE A 214 14.55 16.36 -11.71
C PHE A 214 13.19 16.41 -12.42
N CYS A 215 12.20 15.63 -11.98
CA CYS A 215 10.86 15.57 -12.59
C CYS A 215 9.96 16.78 -12.28
N MET A 216 10.35 17.63 -11.31
CA MET A 216 9.56 18.80 -10.90
C MET A 216 10.14 20.14 -11.41
N ARG A 217 11.11 20.13 -12.35
CA ARG A 217 11.51 21.36 -13.07
C ARG A 217 10.46 21.67 -14.14
N PRO A 218 9.72 22.81 -14.07
CA PRO A 218 8.62 23.09 -14.99
C PRO A 218 9.04 23.41 -16.44
N ASN A 219 10.33 23.48 -16.75
CA ASN A 219 10.83 23.85 -18.07
C ASN A 219 11.95 22.90 -18.50
N ALA A 220 11.57 21.77 -19.10
CA ALA A 220 12.41 21.07 -20.06
C ALA A 220 11.51 20.75 -21.25
N SER A 221 11.54 21.67 -22.20
CA SER A 221 10.96 21.57 -23.54
C SER A 221 11.25 20.21 -24.18
N PHE A 222 10.17 19.49 -24.48
CA PHE A 222 10.01 18.67 -25.67
C PHE A 222 8.63 18.97 -26.26
#